data_AF-A0A6B9VWP2-F1
#
_entry.id   AF-A0A6B9VWP2-F1
#
_cell.length_a   1.000
_cell.length_b   1.000
_cell.length_c   1.000
_cell.angle_alpha   90.00
_cell.angle_beta   90.00
_cell.angle_gamma   90.00
#
_symmetry.space_group_name_H-M   'P 1'
#
loop_
_entity.id
_entity.type
_entity.pdbx_description
1 polymer ?
#
loop_
_entity_poly.entity_id
_entity_poly.type
_entity_poly.pdbx_seq_one_letter_code
_entity_poly.pdbx_strand_id
1 'polypeptide(L)'
;MMKVLSVVIVIMYMSGMWVFCSKRKHLLIVLLSLEYMVLMTYLLLVNMLSIMDYNMYLLIMYLVFVVCEGALSLGIMVAMIRSYGNDYFGLYCLLE
;
A
#
# COMPACT_ATOMS: atom_id res chain seq x y z
N MET A 1 -23.10 13.69 2.59
CA MET A 1 -22.49 12.81 1.56
C MET A 1 -21.00 12.60 1.81
N MET A 2 -20.18 13.65 1.91
CA MET A 2 -18.72 13.53 2.16
C MET A 2 -18.36 12.72 3.43
N LYS A 3 -19.12 12.85 4.53
CA LYS A 3 -18.91 12.04 5.75
C LYS A 3 -19.21 10.54 5.57
N VAL A 4 -20.19 10.20 4.73
CA VAL A 4 -20.49 8.79 4.42
C VAL A 4 -19.35 8.20 3.60
N LEU A 5 -18.83 8.98 2.65
CA LEU A 5 -17.72 8.59 1.79
C LEU A 5 -16.42 8.36 2.58
N SER A 6 -16.11 9.21 3.57
CA SER A 6 -14.97 8.97 4.47
C SER A 6 -15.12 7.70 5.29
N VAL A 7 -16.32 7.37 5.79
CA VAL A 7 -16.56 6.14 6.56
C VAL A 7 -16.37 4.91 5.68
N VAL A 8 -16.86 4.93 4.44
CA VAL A 8 -16.66 3.83 3.47
C VAL A 8 -15.18 3.64 3.16
N ILE A 9 -14.42 4.72 2.94
CA ILE A 9 -12.97 4.64 2.70
C ILE A 9 -12.23 4.03 3.89
N VAL A 10 -12.60 4.40 5.12
CA VAL A 10 -11.98 3.80 6.33
C VAL A 10 -12.26 2.31 6.41
N ILE A 11 -13.49 1.85 6.10
CA ILE A 11 -13.82 0.43 6.06
C ILE A 11 -12.97 -0.31 5.01
N MET A 12 -12.82 0.28 3.82
CA MET A 12 -11.97 -0.27 2.76
C MET A 12 -10.48 -0.29 3.17
N TYR A 13 -10.00 0.72 3.88
CA TYR A 13 -8.63 0.72 4.39
C TYR A 13 -8.41 -0.40 5.42
N MET A 14 -9.37 -0.62 6.33
CA MET A 14 -9.30 -1.68 7.33
C MET A 14 -9.34 -3.08 6.71
N SER A 15 -10.09 -3.29 5.63
CA SER A 15 -10.07 -4.58 4.92
C SER A 15 -8.70 -4.84 4.27
N GLY A 16 -8.06 -3.81 3.73
CA GLY A 16 -6.67 -3.87 3.24
C GLY A 16 -5.69 -4.27 4.35
N MET A 17 -5.80 -3.66 5.53
CA MET A 17 -4.97 -4.01 6.70
C MET A 17 -5.17 -5.48 7.12
N TRP A 18 -6.40 -5.97 7.13
CA TRP A 18 -6.65 -7.38 7.49
C TRP A 18 -5.98 -8.35 6.52
N VAL A 19 -6.02 -8.05 5.21
CA VAL A 19 -5.33 -8.87 4.21
C VAL A 19 -3.82 -8.83 4.42
N PHE A 20 -3.25 -7.65 4.71
CA PHE A 20 -1.83 -7.50 5.00
C PHE A 20 -1.39 -8.31 6.24
N CYS A 21 -2.18 -8.28 7.32
CA CYS A 21 -1.91 -9.05 8.53
C CYS A 21 -2.04 -10.57 8.33
N SER A 22 -2.80 -11.04 7.33
CA SER A 22 -3.17 -12.46 7.15
C SER A 22 -2.06 -13.40 6.65
N LYS A 23 -0.77 -13.07 6.87
CA LYS A 23 0.44 -13.90 6.65
C LYS A 23 0.27 -14.88 5.47
N ARG A 24 0.08 -14.34 4.26
CA ARG A 24 -0.05 -15.16 3.05
C ARG A 24 1.34 -15.54 2.52
N LYS A 25 1.46 -16.78 2.05
CA LYS A 25 2.75 -17.36 1.59
C LYS A 25 3.37 -16.64 0.38
N HIS A 26 2.57 -15.96 -0.44
CA HIS A 26 3.04 -15.27 -1.64
C HIS A 26 3.29 -13.79 -1.35
N LEU A 27 4.53 -13.36 -1.52
CA LEU A 27 5.01 -12.00 -1.29
C LEU A 27 4.30 -10.96 -2.19
N LEU A 28 3.94 -11.37 -3.41
CA LEU A 28 3.21 -10.53 -4.37
C LEU A 28 1.83 -10.09 -3.84
N ILE A 29 1.13 -10.97 -3.11
CA ILE A 29 -0.19 -10.65 -2.52
C ILE A 29 -0.05 -9.61 -1.41
N VAL A 30 1.06 -9.67 -0.65
CA VAL A 30 1.38 -8.69 0.39
C VAL A 30 1.66 -7.32 -0.24
N LEU A 31 2.47 -7.27 -1.32
CA LEU A 31 2.74 -6.04 -2.07
C LEU A 31 1.46 -5.41 -2.66
N LEU A 32 0.59 -6.21 -3.27
CA LEU A 32 -0.69 -5.73 -3.82
C LEU A 32 -1.59 -5.14 -2.72
N SER A 33 -1.62 -5.74 -1.54
CA SER A 33 -2.37 -5.19 -0.40
C SER A 33 -1.79 -3.87 0.11
N LEU A 34 -0.47 -3.68 0.00
CA LEU A 34 0.20 -2.44 0.37
C LEU A 34 -0.14 -1.31 -0.61
N GLU A 35 -0.09 -1.57 -1.92
CA GLU A 35 -0.51 -0.61 -2.94
C GLU A 35 -1.99 -0.21 -2.78
N TYR A 36 -2.87 -1.17 -2.46
CA TYR A 36 -4.27 -0.90 -2.16
C TYR A 36 -4.46 0.03 -0.95
N MET A 37 -3.70 -0.18 0.14
CA MET A 37 -3.72 0.69 1.32
C MET A 37 -3.27 2.12 0.98
N VAL A 38 -2.28 2.27 0.11
CA VAL A 38 -1.80 3.59 -0.34
C VAL A 38 -2.81 4.34 -1.21
N LEU A 39 -3.58 3.62 -2.04
CA LEU A 39 -4.68 4.22 -2.80
C LEU A 39 -5.85 4.67 -1.90
N MET A 40 -6.18 3.91 -0.86
CA MET A 40 -7.25 4.29 0.07
C MET A 40 -6.86 5.51 0.92
N THR A 41 -5.59 5.64 1.29
CA THR A 41 -5.07 6.84 1.96
C THR A 41 -5.04 8.06 1.01
N TYR A 42 -4.72 7.88 -0.27
CA TYR A 42 -4.85 8.93 -1.29
C TYR A 42 -6.30 9.46 -1.37
N LEU A 43 -7.29 8.56 -1.47
CA LEU A 43 -8.71 8.94 -1.53
C LEU A 43 -9.16 9.70 -0.26
N LEU A 44 -8.64 9.32 0.91
CA LEU A 44 -8.91 10.03 2.14
C LEU A 44 -8.29 11.44 2.12
N LEU A 45 -7.06 11.58 1.61
CA LEU A 45 -6.38 12.87 1.46
C LEU A 45 -7.15 13.80 0.51
N VAL A 46 -7.65 13.29 -0.63
CA VAL A 46 -8.50 14.06 -1.58
C VAL A 46 -9.72 14.62 -0.87
N ASN A 47 -10.43 13.79 -0.12
CA ASN A 47 -11.64 14.21 0.58
C ASN A 47 -11.32 15.29 1.63
N MET A 48 -10.23 15.13 2.38
CA MET A 48 -9.83 16.11 3.40
C MET A 48 -9.41 17.45 2.80
N LEU A 49 -8.65 17.47 1.70
CA LEU A 49 -8.30 18.73 1.02
C LEU A 49 -9.53 19.41 0.43
N SER A 50 -10.48 18.65 -0.11
CA SER A 50 -11.71 19.21 -0.69
C SER A 50 -12.64 19.85 0.35
N ILE A 51 -12.62 19.37 1.60
CA ILE A 51 -13.41 19.98 2.70
C ILE A 51 -12.81 21.30 3.15
N MET A 52 -11.49 21.43 3.06
CA MET A 52 -10.75 22.60 3.52
C MET A 52 -10.47 23.60 2.39
N ASP A 53 -11.01 23.36 1.19
CA ASP A 53 -10.80 24.15 -0.04
C ASP A 53 -9.32 24.46 -0.35
N TYR A 54 -8.42 23.54 0.00
CA TYR A 54 -6.99 23.70 -0.31
C TYR A 54 -6.65 23.25 -1.74
N ASN A 55 -5.59 23.83 -2.29
CA ASN A 55 -5.12 23.48 -3.63
C ASN A 55 -4.67 22.01 -3.72
N MET A 56 -5.10 21.33 -4.78
CA MET A 56 -4.81 19.91 -5.03
C MET A 56 -3.33 19.60 -5.37
N TYR A 57 -2.42 20.59 -5.39
CA TYR A 57 -1.00 20.37 -5.68
C TYR A 57 -0.32 19.41 -4.68
N LEU A 58 -0.78 19.39 -3.42
CA LEU A 58 -0.24 18.49 -2.40
C LEU A 58 -0.51 17.01 -2.73
N LEU A 59 -1.60 16.70 -3.44
CA LEU A 59 -1.92 15.34 -3.89
C LEU A 59 -0.94 14.82 -4.95
N ILE A 60 -0.49 15.69 -5.85
CA ILE A 60 0.48 15.32 -6.88
C ILE A 60 1.84 15.01 -6.23
N MET A 61 2.28 15.84 -5.29
CA MET A 61 3.49 15.57 -4.49
C MET A 61 3.39 14.23 -3.75
N TYR A 62 2.25 13.94 -3.12
CA TYR A 62 2.03 12.66 -2.44
C TYR A 62 2.16 11.46 -3.39
N LEU A 63 1.55 11.53 -4.58
CA LEU A 63 1.62 10.44 -5.56
C LEU A 63 3.06 10.16 -6.04
N VAL A 64 3.89 11.20 -6.22
CA VAL A 64 5.30 11.02 -6.63
C VAL A 64 6.07 10.24 -5.56
N PHE A 65 5.95 10.60 -4.29
CA PHE A 65 6.61 9.87 -3.20
C PHE A 65 6.15 8.41 -3.11
N VAL A 66 4.85 8.17 -3.27
CA VAL A 66 4.29 6.81 -3.27
C VAL A 66 4.85 5.95 -4.40
N VAL A 67 4.95 6.47 -5.61
CA VAL A 67 5.48 5.71 -6.75
C VAL A 67 6.97 5.39 -6.56
N CYS A 68 7.74 6.30 -5.97
CA CYS A 68 9.15 6.06 -5.63
C CYS A 68 9.30 4.92 -4.61
N GLU A 69 8.51 4.93 -3.53
CA GLU A 69 8.49 3.83 -2.54
C GLU A 69 8.00 2.51 -3.16
N GLY A 70 7.01 2.58 -4.07
CA GLY A 70 6.54 1.43 -4.83
C GLY A 70 7.64 0.80 -5.69
N ALA A 71 8.40 1.62 -6.44
CA ALA A 71 9.52 1.17 -7.26
C ALA A 71 10.64 0.54 -6.41
N LEU A 72 10.95 1.11 -5.24
CA LEU A 72 11.90 0.54 -4.29
C LEU A 72 11.43 -0.84 -3.81
N SER A 73 10.16 -0.97 -3.42
CA SER A 73 9.59 -2.22 -2.91
C SER A 73 9.63 -3.37 -3.94
N LEU A 74 9.32 -3.07 -5.20
CA LEU A 74 9.42 -4.02 -6.31
C LEU A 74 10.88 -4.40 -6.61
N GLY A 75 11.80 -3.44 -6.53
CA GLY A 75 13.24 -3.70 -6.68
C GLY A 75 13.76 -4.71 -5.66
N ILE A 76 13.31 -4.61 -4.40
CA ILE A 76 13.65 -5.56 -3.34
C ILE A 76 13.04 -6.93 -3.64
N MET A 77 11.79 -6.99 -4.09
CA MET A 77 11.15 -8.25 -4.49
C MET A 77 11.95 -8.97 -5.59
N VAL A 78 12.33 -8.27 -6.65
CA VAL A 78 13.12 -8.85 -7.75
C VAL A 78 14.50 -9.30 -7.28
N ALA A 79 15.14 -8.58 -6.36
CA ALA A 79 16.41 -9.01 -5.77
C ALA A 79 16.26 -10.32 -4.98
N MET A 80 15.20 -10.47 -4.17
CA MET A 80 14.92 -11.69 -3.41
C MET A 80 14.70 -12.91 -4.31
N ILE A 81 13.99 -12.75 -5.43
CA ILE A 81 13.74 -13.83 -6.38
C ILE A 81 15.06 -14.30 -7.01
N ARG A 82 15.96 -13.38 -7.37
CA ARG A 82 17.25 -13.73 -7.97
C ARG A 82 18.22 -14.40 -7.00
N SER A 83 18.16 -14.09 -5.70
CA SER A 83 19.07 -14.66 -4.71
C SER A 83 18.58 -15.98 -4.10
N TYR A 84 17.27 -16.11 -3.83
CA TYR A 84 16.72 -17.26 -3.10
C TYR A 84 15.88 -18.21 -3.96
N GLY A 85 15.63 -17.87 -5.24
CA GLY A 85 15.03 -18.76 -6.23
C GLY A 85 13.59 -19.21 -5.94
N ASN A 86 12.98 -18.78 -4.84
CA ASN A 86 11.66 -19.21 -4.42
C ASN A 86 10.88 -18.09 -3.70
N ASP A 87 9.66 -17.81 -4.15
CA ASP A 87 8.75 -16.75 -3.65
C ASP A 87 8.17 -17.00 -2.25
N TYR A 88 8.58 -18.09 -1.60
CA TYR A 88 8.06 -18.49 -0.30
C TYR A 88 8.92 -17.91 0.83
N PHE A 89 8.24 -17.24 1.76
CA PHE A 89 8.77 -16.77 3.06
C PHE A 89 9.56 -17.81 3.88
N GLY A 90 9.51 -19.10 3.53
CA GLY A 90 10.16 -20.18 4.25
C GLY A 90 11.70 -20.15 4.26
N LEU A 91 12.35 -19.45 3.32
CA LEU A 91 13.82 -19.36 3.27
C LEU A 91 14.41 -18.30 4.21
N TYR A 92 13.62 -17.33 4.67
CA TYR A 92 14.09 -16.34 5.65
C TYR A 92 14.23 -16.90 7.07
N CYS A 93 13.66 -18.08 7.34
CA CYS A 93 13.82 -18.79 8.61
C CYS A 93 15.16 -19.54 8.74
N LEU A 94 16.01 -19.54 7.70
CA LEU A 94 17.39 -20.06 7.75
C LEU A 94 18.42 -19.02 8.22
N LEU A 95 17.97 -17.79 8.50
CA LEU A 95 18.76 -16.71 9.11
C LEU A 95 18.15 -16.30 10.47
N GLU A 96 17.81 -17.28 11.30
CA GLU A 96 18.01 -17.15 12.75
C GLU A 96 19.43 -17.62 13.10
#